data_AF-A0A8H3EQ47-F1
#
_entry.id   AF-A0A8H3EQ47-F1
#
_cell.length_a   1.000
_cell.length_b   1.000
_cell.length_c   1.000
_cell.angle_alpha   90.00
_cell.angle_beta   90.00
_cell.angle_gamma   90.00
#
_symmetry.space_group_name_H-M   'P 1'
#
loop_
_entity.id
_entity.type
_entity.pdbx_description
1 polymer ?
#
loop_
_entity_poly.entity_id
_entity_poly.type
_entity_poly.pdbx_seq_one_letter_code
_entity_poly.pdbx_strand_id
1 'polypeptide(L)'
;MPGPYHSTLVSPKASDSGLQAHLHPLVLLNISDLIARRSLRRQEGPLVGALFGQQNGRQISLEHATECQVIQKDDGSYILHDEWFKARAQQYRDVHKAPALEVVGWFTTAPATGPESQHLAIHDQILQSYNETALLLAFHPSTVLEDASVGGKLPLTIYESVYESTSESARAAAQADADGDNKMEGDVQEGQLELKFRELPYSVETGEAEMIAVDYVARGAGNATAVEKAVKDSGKNQASQTPVGTIDAPNAGKAVEDSSILSSEDNELITSLTARANAVKMLHARIQLLRSYLQNLPPSYLTTSSPSGSSTTAAGSQHTEINHPLLRSIQALLNRLPLLAPASLESFEEQNLAQKSDVSLVSLLASLSNNIKDTRELGRKFGIVEQTKQHNKRGAGQWMVSGQLGDDSFGDAHEDERSLMASGAMNGLEAT
;
A
#
# COMPACT_ATOMS: atom_id res chain seq x y z
N MET A 1 33.00 3.36 33.13
CA MET A 1 31.76 3.08 32.38
C MET A 1 31.80 3.91 31.11
N PRO A 2 32.26 3.36 29.97
CA PRO A 2 32.22 4.09 28.71
C PRO A 2 30.77 4.09 28.19
N GLY A 3 30.34 5.24 27.64
CA GLY A 3 28.97 5.53 27.22
C GLY A 3 28.50 4.75 25.98
N PRO A 4 27.26 5.02 25.52
CA PRO A 4 26.62 4.25 24.45
C PRO A 4 27.43 4.36 23.16
N TYR A 5 27.70 3.21 22.55
CA TYR A 5 28.44 3.07 21.30
C TYR A 5 27.70 3.79 20.17
N HIS A 6 28.15 4.99 19.81
CA HIS A 6 27.80 5.60 18.52
C HIS A 6 28.49 4.78 17.42
N SER A 7 27.75 4.21 16.48
CA SER A 7 28.32 3.52 15.33
C SER A 7 29.15 4.50 14.51
N THR A 8 30.46 4.29 14.43
CA THR A 8 31.44 5.15 13.72
C THR A 8 31.13 5.33 12.23
N LEU A 9 30.29 4.47 11.67
CA LEU A 9 29.90 4.43 10.26
C LEU A 9 28.73 5.35 9.90
N VAL A 10 28.00 5.89 10.90
CA VAL A 10 26.93 6.87 10.66
C VAL A 10 27.48 8.27 10.82
N SER A 11 27.43 9.06 9.76
CA SER A 11 27.80 10.48 9.84
C SER A 11 26.71 11.25 10.57
N PRO A 12 27.06 12.13 11.55
CA PRO A 12 26.08 12.98 12.23
C PRO A 12 25.55 14.12 11.34
N LYS A 13 26.08 14.27 10.12
CA LYS A 13 25.66 15.28 9.16
C LYS A 13 24.43 14.79 8.39
N ALA A 14 23.38 15.60 8.36
CA ALA A 14 22.22 15.35 7.50
C ALA A 14 22.61 15.36 6.02
N SER A 15 21.91 14.56 5.22
CA SER A 15 22.12 14.45 3.77
C SER A 15 22.04 15.81 3.07
N ASP A 16 23.04 16.12 2.23
CA ASP A 16 23.20 17.40 1.49
C ASP A 16 23.00 17.21 -0.03
N SER A 17 22.76 15.97 -0.46
CA SER A 17 22.57 15.57 -1.86
C SER A 17 21.23 16.05 -2.45
N GLY A 18 20.25 16.34 -1.59
CA GLY A 18 18.87 16.63 -2.01
C GLY A 18 18.15 15.44 -2.64
N LEU A 19 18.67 14.22 -2.45
CA LEU A 19 18.02 12.98 -2.84
C LEU A 19 16.75 12.77 -2.00
N GLN A 20 15.68 12.28 -2.65
CA GLN A 20 14.43 11.94 -1.98
C GLN A 20 14.06 10.51 -2.34
N ALA A 21 13.91 9.65 -1.33
CA ALA A 21 13.43 8.29 -1.53
C ALA A 21 11.90 8.24 -1.43
N HIS A 22 11.27 7.67 -2.44
CA HIS A 22 9.86 7.33 -2.46
C HIS A 22 9.74 5.82 -2.28
N LEU A 23 9.05 5.38 -1.22
CA LEU A 23 8.94 3.99 -0.86
C LEU A 23 7.54 3.48 -1.16
N HIS A 24 7.41 2.48 -2.03
CA HIS A 24 6.14 1.80 -2.24
C HIS A 24 5.80 0.87 -1.07
N PRO A 25 4.52 0.77 -0.67
CA PRO A 25 4.09 -0.08 0.44
C PRO A 25 4.37 -1.56 0.18
N LEU A 26 4.40 -1.98 -1.09
CA LEU A 26 4.74 -3.35 -1.47
C LEU A 26 6.15 -3.76 -1.01
N VAL A 27 7.13 -2.83 -1.05
CA VAL A 27 8.49 -3.09 -0.57
C VAL A 27 8.49 -3.46 0.91
N LEU A 28 7.69 -2.76 1.73
CA LEU A 28 7.55 -3.03 3.16
C LEU A 28 6.93 -4.41 3.41
N LEU A 29 5.88 -4.76 2.65
CA LEU A 29 5.24 -6.07 2.73
C LEU A 29 6.20 -7.18 2.32
N ASN A 30 6.98 -7.01 1.26
CA ASN A 30 7.98 -7.98 0.84
C ASN A 30 9.09 -8.15 1.88
N ILE A 31 9.64 -7.05 2.42
CA ILE A 31 10.68 -7.12 3.46
C ILE A 31 10.16 -7.85 4.71
N SER A 32 8.93 -7.52 5.15
CA SER A 32 8.32 -8.18 6.31
C SER A 32 8.03 -9.67 6.06
N ASP A 33 7.54 -10.06 4.89
CA ASP A 33 7.36 -11.46 4.49
C ASP A 33 8.70 -12.21 4.48
N LEU A 34 9.76 -11.60 3.93
CA LEU A 34 11.09 -12.21 3.90
C LEU A 34 11.66 -12.40 5.31
N ILE A 35 11.51 -11.41 6.20
CA ILE A 35 11.91 -11.52 7.61
C ILE A 35 11.12 -12.64 8.31
N ALA A 36 9.79 -12.66 8.15
CA ALA A 36 8.93 -13.66 8.78
C ALA A 36 9.25 -15.08 8.28
N ARG A 37 9.42 -15.26 6.97
CA ARG A 37 9.80 -16.54 6.35
C ARG A 37 11.17 -17.02 6.82
N ARG A 38 12.14 -16.12 6.91
CA ARG A 38 13.49 -16.43 7.40
C ARG A 38 13.45 -16.85 8.87
N SER A 39 12.71 -16.14 9.70
CA SER A 39 12.49 -16.46 11.11
C SER A 39 11.87 -17.85 11.28
N LEU A 40 10.83 -18.16 10.50
CA LEU A 40 10.15 -19.48 10.57
C LEU A 40 11.06 -20.63 10.10
N ARG A 41 11.86 -20.39 9.06
CA ARG A 41 12.79 -21.40 8.50
C ARG A 41 14.08 -21.56 9.30
N ARG A 42 14.35 -20.67 10.28
CA ARG A 42 15.59 -20.64 11.06
C ARG A 42 16.85 -20.66 10.20
N GLN A 43 16.83 -19.91 9.10
CA GLN A 43 18.03 -19.79 8.26
C GLN A 43 19.06 -18.94 9.01
N GLU A 44 20.29 -19.44 9.08
CA GLU A 44 21.41 -18.76 9.69
C GLU A 44 22.11 -17.84 8.67
N GLY A 45 22.47 -16.63 9.08
CA GLY A 45 23.17 -15.64 8.24
C GLY A 45 22.44 -14.29 8.10
N PRO A 46 23.16 -13.22 7.70
CA PRO A 46 22.60 -11.88 7.60
C PRO A 46 21.51 -11.81 6.53
N LEU A 47 20.43 -11.06 6.81
CA LEU A 47 19.40 -10.78 5.83
C LEU A 47 19.92 -9.72 4.86
N VAL A 48 20.05 -10.12 3.60
CA VAL A 48 20.48 -9.24 2.51
C VAL A 48 19.45 -9.41 1.41
N GLY A 49 18.92 -8.30 0.91
CA GLY A 49 18.08 -8.30 -0.26
C GLY A 49 18.28 -7.05 -1.08
N ALA A 50 17.89 -7.12 -2.36
CA ALA A 50 18.03 -6.03 -3.29
C ALA A 50 16.73 -5.24 -3.39
N LEU A 51 16.89 -3.94 -3.67
CA LEU A 51 15.83 -3.00 -3.94
C LEU A 51 15.88 -2.62 -5.42
N PHE A 52 14.75 -2.83 -6.09
CA PHE A 52 14.53 -2.46 -7.48
C PHE A 52 13.58 -1.29 -7.56
N GLY A 53 13.84 -0.41 -8.51
CA GLY A 53 13.08 0.83 -8.65
C GLY A 53 13.51 1.66 -9.82
N GLN A 54 13.12 2.93 -9.80
CA GLN A 54 13.41 3.89 -10.85
C GLN A 54 14.11 5.12 -10.26
N GLN A 55 15.03 5.67 -11.04
CA GLN A 55 15.73 6.90 -10.69
C GLN A 55 15.30 8.02 -11.63
N ASN A 56 14.43 8.90 -11.14
CA ASN A 56 13.96 10.07 -11.85
C ASN A 56 14.74 11.31 -11.36
N GLY A 57 15.96 11.48 -11.87
CA GLY A 57 16.85 12.55 -11.45
C GLY A 57 17.30 12.39 -10.01
N ARG A 58 16.75 13.20 -9.09
CA ARG A 58 17.04 13.17 -7.64
C ARG A 58 15.97 12.44 -6.82
N GLN A 59 14.90 11.99 -7.47
CA GLN A 59 13.87 11.19 -6.85
C GLN A 59 14.13 9.73 -7.18
N ILE A 60 14.20 8.92 -6.13
CA ILE A 60 14.43 7.49 -6.24
C ILE A 60 13.17 6.78 -5.77
N SER A 61 12.46 6.11 -6.68
CA SER A 61 11.33 5.24 -6.31
C SER A 61 11.85 3.84 -5.97
N LEU A 62 11.36 3.28 -4.87
CA LEU A 62 11.64 1.92 -4.41
C LEU A 62 10.35 1.11 -4.59
N GLU A 63 10.29 0.29 -5.63
CA GLU A 63 9.06 -0.38 -6.07
C GLU A 63 9.00 -1.84 -5.65
N HIS A 64 10.13 -2.54 -5.71
CA HIS A 64 10.19 -3.96 -5.42
C HIS A 64 11.40 -4.35 -4.57
N ALA A 65 11.21 -5.33 -3.68
CA ALA A 65 12.27 -5.90 -2.86
C ALA A 65 12.31 -7.42 -3.00
N THR A 66 13.52 -7.96 -3.10
CA THR A 66 13.75 -9.41 -3.18
C THR A 66 14.91 -9.84 -2.29
N GLU A 67 14.90 -11.08 -1.84
CA GLU A 67 16.06 -11.68 -1.18
C GLU A 67 17.27 -11.81 -2.14
N CYS A 68 18.46 -11.68 -1.59
CA CYS A 68 19.71 -11.96 -2.28
C CYS A 68 20.37 -13.19 -1.66
N GLN A 69 21.03 -13.98 -2.51
CA GLN A 69 21.87 -15.09 -2.04
C GLN A 69 23.23 -14.55 -1.64
N VAL A 70 23.65 -14.95 -0.43
CA VAL A 70 24.90 -14.55 0.18
C VAL A 70 25.75 -15.79 0.37
N ILE A 71 27.02 -15.72 -0.03
CA ILE A 71 28.02 -16.75 0.18
C ILE A 71 28.88 -16.30 1.35
N GLN A 72 29.04 -17.18 2.33
CA GLN A 72 30.01 -16.99 3.40
C GLN A 72 31.40 -17.37 2.88
N LYS A 73 32.35 -16.43 2.92
CA LYS A 73 33.74 -16.68 2.59
C LYS A 73 34.46 -17.28 3.80
N ASP A 74 35.57 -17.98 3.54
CA ASP A 74 36.43 -18.59 4.57
C ASP A 74 36.93 -17.60 5.64
N ASP A 75 36.98 -16.30 5.32
CA ASP A 75 37.37 -15.21 6.23
C ASP A 75 36.24 -14.75 7.18
N GLY A 76 35.07 -15.40 7.13
CA GLY A 76 33.90 -15.02 7.94
C GLY A 76 33.12 -13.81 7.41
N SER A 77 33.55 -13.23 6.28
CA SER A 77 32.84 -12.17 5.57
C SER A 77 31.78 -12.73 4.63
N TYR A 78 30.71 -11.97 4.43
CA TYR A 78 29.58 -12.32 3.58
C TYR A 78 29.68 -11.56 2.26
N ILE A 79 29.62 -12.28 1.15
CA ILE A 79 29.72 -11.72 -0.21
C ILE A 79 28.46 -12.08 -0.99
N LEU A 80 27.99 -11.17 -1.84
CA LEU A 80 26.81 -11.38 -2.67
C LEU A 80 27.16 -12.27 -3.88
N HIS A 81 26.31 -13.24 -4.19
CA HIS A 81 26.53 -14.13 -5.34
C HIS A 81 26.30 -13.36 -6.66
N ASP A 82 27.37 -12.95 -7.34
CA ASP A 82 27.26 -12.07 -8.52
C ASP A 82 26.45 -12.66 -9.67
N GLU A 83 26.75 -13.90 -10.10
CA GLU A 83 26.07 -14.51 -11.25
C GLU A 83 24.56 -14.69 -11.03
N TRP A 84 24.17 -15.18 -9.85
CA TRP A 84 22.76 -15.28 -9.45
C TRP A 84 22.09 -13.92 -9.45
N PHE A 85 22.75 -12.90 -8.90
CA PHE A 85 22.17 -11.57 -8.79
C PHE A 85 22.04 -10.86 -10.13
N LYS A 86 23.02 -11.02 -11.04
CA LYS A 86 22.95 -10.55 -12.43
C LYS A 86 21.78 -11.18 -13.18
N ALA A 87 21.65 -12.50 -13.08
CA ALA A 87 20.53 -13.22 -13.69
C ALA A 87 19.19 -12.73 -13.13
N ARG A 88 19.12 -12.49 -11.81
CA ARG A 88 17.91 -11.99 -11.15
C ARG A 88 17.57 -10.56 -11.58
N ALA A 89 18.56 -9.67 -11.65
CA ALA A 89 18.37 -8.31 -12.12
C ALA A 89 17.87 -8.27 -13.58
N GLN A 90 18.41 -9.14 -14.44
CA GLN A 90 17.96 -9.25 -15.82
C GLN A 90 16.49 -9.71 -15.92
N GLN A 91 16.06 -10.66 -15.10
CA GLN A 91 14.66 -11.11 -15.06
C GLN A 91 13.70 -9.96 -14.72
N TYR A 92 14.06 -9.09 -13.76
CA TYR A 92 13.23 -7.93 -13.42
C TYR A 92 13.17 -6.92 -14.56
N ARG A 93 14.28 -6.68 -15.25
CA ARG A 93 14.33 -5.84 -16.44
C ARG A 93 13.49 -6.41 -17.59
N ASP A 94 13.46 -7.72 -17.76
CA ASP A 94 12.70 -8.37 -18.83
C ASP A 94 11.18 -8.32 -18.59
N VAL A 95 10.74 -8.40 -17.33
CA VAL A 95 9.32 -8.30 -16.93
C VAL A 95 8.84 -6.86 -16.98
N HIS A 96 9.66 -5.90 -16.54
CA HIS A 96 9.34 -4.48 -16.52
C HIS A 96 10.05 -3.78 -17.67
N LYS A 97 9.43 -3.76 -18.86
CA LYS A 97 10.06 -3.18 -20.06
C LYS A 97 9.90 -1.66 -20.19
N ALA A 98 8.88 -1.08 -19.58
CA ALA A 98 8.61 0.35 -19.60
C ALA A 98 7.76 0.74 -18.37
N PRO A 99 8.35 1.36 -17.33
CA PRO A 99 9.77 1.70 -17.14
C PRO A 99 10.61 0.47 -16.77
N ALA A 100 11.90 0.49 -17.12
CA ALA A 100 12.83 -0.56 -16.71
C ALA A 100 13.19 -0.40 -15.23
N LEU A 101 12.92 -1.43 -14.43
CA LEU A 101 13.37 -1.46 -13.05
C LEU A 101 14.85 -1.81 -12.99
N GLU A 102 15.60 -0.97 -12.27
CA GLU A 102 17.03 -1.14 -12.07
C GLU A 102 17.35 -1.36 -10.60
N VAL A 103 18.56 -1.82 -10.32
CA VAL A 103 19.04 -1.99 -8.94
C VAL A 103 19.33 -0.60 -8.37
N VAL A 104 18.50 -0.19 -7.42
CA VAL A 104 18.56 1.12 -6.79
C VAL A 104 19.28 1.06 -5.44
N GLY A 105 19.25 -0.10 -4.79
CA GLY A 105 19.86 -0.26 -3.49
C GLY A 105 19.69 -1.67 -2.94
N TRP A 106 19.91 -1.80 -1.65
CA TRP A 106 19.75 -3.05 -0.94
C TRP A 106 19.22 -2.81 0.47
N PHE A 107 18.67 -3.84 1.09
CA PHE A 107 18.15 -3.79 2.44
C PHE A 107 18.76 -4.87 3.33
N THR A 108 18.81 -4.56 4.62
CA THR A 108 19.29 -5.46 5.66
C THR A 108 18.62 -5.18 7.00
N THR A 109 18.84 -6.06 7.96
CA THR A 109 18.44 -5.87 9.37
C THR A 109 19.60 -5.26 10.13
N ALA A 110 19.40 -4.10 10.76
CA ALA A 110 20.42 -3.47 11.59
C ALA A 110 19.85 -3.06 12.96
N PRO A 111 20.68 -2.99 14.02
CA PRO A 111 20.29 -2.38 15.28
C PRO A 111 19.93 -0.89 15.12
N ALA A 112 19.19 -0.33 16.07
CA ALA A 112 18.82 1.10 16.06
C ALA A 112 20.04 2.06 16.13
N THR A 113 21.22 1.54 16.49
CA THR A 113 22.50 2.27 16.50
C THR A 113 23.11 2.44 15.10
N GLY A 114 22.57 1.82 14.04
CA GLY A 114 23.02 2.01 12.66
C GLY A 114 23.71 0.79 12.03
N PRO A 115 24.19 0.91 10.77
CA PRO A 115 24.85 -0.16 10.05
C PRO A 115 26.19 -0.58 10.68
N GLU A 116 26.48 -1.88 10.62
CA GLU A 116 27.69 -2.51 11.13
C GLU A 116 28.74 -2.69 10.03
N SER A 117 30.01 -2.91 10.40
CA SER A 117 31.14 -3.06 9.46
C SER A 117 30.95 -4.19 8.44
N GLN A 118 30.18 -5.24 8.77
CA GLN A 118 29.84 -6.31 7.83
C GLN A 118 29.00 -5.83 6.64
N HIS A 119 28.26 -4.73 6.80
CA HIS A 119 27.46 -4.15 5.72
C HIS A 119 28.31 -3.40 4.69
N LEU A 120 29.49 -2.89 5.07
CA LEU A 120 30.37 -2.16 4.16
C LEU A 120 30.86 -3.05 3.01
N ALA A 121 31.32 -4.27 3.32
CA ALA A 121 31.84 -5.18 2.29
C ALA A 121 30.78 -5.52 1.22
N ILE A 122 29.54 -5.73 1.63
CA ILE A 122 28.41 -6.00 0.73
C ILE A 122 28.06 -4.73 -0.04
N HIS A 123 28.06 -3.58 0.62
CA HIS A 123 27.72 -2.32 0.00
C HIS A 123 28.75 -1.90 -1.06
N ASP A 124 30.04 -2.02 -0.79
CA ASP A 124 31.11 -1.74 -1.75
C ASP A 124 30.99 -2.63 -2.99
N GLN A 125 30.65 -3.91 -2.80
CA GLN A 125 30.42 -4.83 -3.92
C GLN A 125 29.26 -4.36 -4.81
N ILE A 126 28.16 -3.88 -4.22
CA ILE A 126 26.99 -3.38 -4.94
C ILE A 126 27.31 -2.06 -5.64
N LEU A 127 28.06 -1.17 -4.98
CA LEU A 127 28.49 0.11 -5.55
C LEU A 127 29.33 -0.10 -6.82
N GLN A 128 30.28 -1.04 -6.78
CA GLN A 128 31.17 -1.32 -7.90
C GLN A 128 30.49 -2.07 -9.06
N SER A 129 29.53 -2.95 -8.74
CA SER A 129 29.01 -3.91 -9.72
C SER A 129 27.69 -3.50 -10.37
N TYR A 130 26.90 -2.63 -9.71
CA TYR A 130 25.52 -2.34 -10.12
C TYR A 130 25.18 -0.86 -10.17
N ASN A 131 25.42 -0.12 -9.08
CA ASN A 131 24.97 1.27 -8.98
C ASN A 131 25.91 2.10 -8.10
N GLU A 132 26.50 3.15 -8.67
CA GLU A 132 27.44 4.07 -7.98
C GLU A 132 26.79 4.86 -6.83
N THR A 133 25.46 4.94 -6.77
CA THR A 133 24.70 5.62 -5.70
C THR A 133 23.65 4.68 -5.09
N ALA A 134 24.07 3.49 -4.67
CA ALA A 134 23.16 2.52 -4.07
C ALA A 134 22.64 2.99 -2.69
N LEU A 135 21.32 2.88 -2.48
CA LEU A 135 20.71 3.16 -1.16
C LEU A 135 20.82 1.94 -0.23
N LEU A 136 20.97 2.18 1.08
CA LEU A 136 20.90 1.16 2.12
C LEU A 136 19.64 1.35 2.96
N LEU A 137 18.71 0.40 2.90
CA LEU A 137 17.53 0.36 3.78
C LEU A 137 17.81 -0.56 4.96
N ALA A 138 17.89 0.01 6.16
CA ALA A 138 18.02 -0.75 7.39
C ALA A 138 16.65 -0.91 8.07
N PHE A 139 16.26 -2.16 8.31
CA PHE A 139 15.11 -2.50 9.14
C PHE A 139 15.55 -2.72 10.59
N HIS A 140 14.85 -2.10 11.52
CA HIS A 140 15.15 -2.17 12.95
C HIS A 140 14.14 -3.07 13.68
N PRO A 141 14.45 -4.35 13.91
CA PRO A 141 13.51 -5.28 14.55
C PRO A 141 13.20 -4.90 16.02
N SER A 142 14.14 -4.24 16.71
CA SER A 142 13.96 -3.84 18.11
C SER A 142 12.89 -2.76 18.30
N THR A 143 12.78 -1.80 17.37
CA THR A 143 11.82 -0.69 17.47
C THR A 143 10.39 -1.14 17.16
N VAL A 144 10.21 -2.25 16.44
CA VAL A 144 8.89 -2.85 16.16
C VAL A 144 8.16 -3.24 17.45
N LEU A 145 8.91 -3.70 18.46
CA LEU A 145 8.36 -4.16 19.73
C LEU A 145 8.01 -3.02 20.69
N GLU A 146 8.63 -1.86 20.53
CA GLU A 146 8.48 -0.70 21.42
C GLU A 146 7.41 0.30 20.91
N ASP A 147 7.28 0.47 19.59
CA ASP A 147 6.45 1.51 18.96
C ASP A 147 5.10 1.03 18.40
N ALA A 148 4.49 -0.01 18.98
CA ALA A 148 3.19 -0.56 18.53
C ALA A 148 1.96 0.39 18.70
N SER A 149 2.19 1.68 18.97
CA SER A 149 1.15 2.69 19.12
C SER A 149 0.75 3.32 17.79
N VAL A 150 -0.54 3.67 17.67
CA VAL A 150 -1.12 4.31 16.48
C VAL A 150 -0.42 5.64 16.20
N GLY A 151 0.43 5.67 15.17
CA GLY A 151 1.23 6.86 14.79
C GLY A 151 2.73 6.78 15.09
N GLY A 152 3.25 5.60 15.47
CA GLY A 152 4.68 5.34 15.60
C GLY A 152 5.45 5.56 14.29
N LYS A 153 6.73 5.94 14.39
CA LYS A 153 7.63 6.04 13.23
C LYS A 153 7.78 4.63 12.65
N LEU A 154 7.80 4.51 11.32
CA LEU A 154 8.08 3.21 10.71
C LEU A 154 9.48 2.75 11.14
N PRO A 155 9.67 1.46 11.48
CA PRO A 155 10.90 0.90 12.04
C PRO A 155 11.96 0.69 10.95
N LEU A 156 12.21 1.72 10.14
CA LEU A 156 13.14 1.70 9.02
C LEU A 156 13.90 3.00 8.91
N THR A 157 15.15 2.90 8.46
CA THR A 157 16.00 4.02 8.12
C THR A 157 16.61 3.77 6.75
N ILE A 158 16.64 4.81 5.91
CA ILE A 158 17.29 4.77 4.61
C ILE A 158 18.56 5.59 4.72
N TYR A 159 19.67 5.03 4.26
CA TYR A 159 20.96 5.68 4.23
C TYR A 159 21.42 5.89 2.80
N GLU A 160 22.00 7.06 2.53
CA GLU A 160 22.89 7.30 1.40
C GLU A 160 24.33 7.06 1.83
N SER A 161 25.18 6.66 0.88
CA SER A 161 26.62 6.53 1.13
C SER A 161 27.37 7.75 0.60
N VAL A 162 28.27 8.28 1.43
CA VAL A 162 29.10 9.43 1.10
C VAL A 162 30.53 9.14 1.54
N TYR A 163 31.47 9.33 0.61
CA TYR A 163 32.90 9.30 0.91
C TYR A 163 33.27 10.58 1.67
N GLU A 164 33.68 10.43 2.94
CA GLU A 164 34.22 11.52 3.74
C GLU A 164 35.72 11.32 3.94
N SER A 165 36.52 12.38 3.78
CA SER A 165 37.91 12.35 4.20
C SER A 165 37.97 12.25 5.73
N THR A 166 38.65 11.23 6.25
CA THR A 166 38.83 11.03 7.69
C THR A 166 39.37 12.31 8.34
N SER A 167 38.79 12.66 9.50
CA SER A 167 39.15 13.87 10.24
C SER A 167 40.62 13.89 10.66
N GLU A 168 41.28 12.74 10.72
CA GLU A 168 42.71 12.58 10.94
C GLU A 168 43.54 13.02 9.72
N SER A 169 43.14 12.66 8.51
CA SER A 169 43.78 13.12 7.26
C SER A 169 43.53 14.60 7.00
N ALA A 170 42.34 15.12 7.34
CA ALA A 170 42.05 16.54 7.27
C ALA A 170 42.82 17.37 8.33
N ARG A 171 43.04 16.81 9.52
CA ARG A 171 43.92 17.42 10.55
C ARG A 171 45.39 17.37 10.15
N ALA A 172 45.85 16.29 9.53
CA ALA A 172 47.22 16.17 9.00
C ALA A 172 47.47 17.17 7.86
N ALA A 173 46.51 17.36 6.95
CA ALA A 173 46.59 18.39 5.91
C ALA A 173 46.60 19.81 6.50
N ALA A 174 45.75 20.09 7.50
CA ALA A 174 45.73 21.39 8.19
C ALA A 174 47.01 21.67 9.02
N GLN A 175 47.76 20.64 9.44
CA GLN A 175 49.06 20.77 10.09
C GLN A 175 50.23 20.93 9.12
N ALA A 176 50.09 20.41 7.88
CA ALA A 176 51.09 20.59 6.82
C ALA A 176 51.10 22.02 6.24
N ASP A 177 49.96 22.74 6.29
CA ASP A 177 49.86 24.13 5.82
C ASP A 177 50.44 25.17 6.81
N ALA A 178 50.84 24.77 8.02
CA ALA A 178 51.39 25.66 9.03
C ALA A 178 52.92 25.79 9.01
N ASP A 179 53.63 24.87 8.36
CA ASP A 179 55.10 24.84 8.29
C ASP A 179 55.55 24.93 6.83
N GLY A 180 55.45 26.14 6.29
CA GLY A 180 55.73 26.44 4.89
C GLY A 180 57.22 26.45 4.58
N ASP A 181 57.85 25.27 4.44
CA ASP A 181 59.01 25.08 3.57
C ASP A 181 59.33 23.57 3.38
N ASN A 182 58.62 22.87 2.50
CA ASN A 182 59.24 21.72 1.83
C ASN A 182 58.64 21.39 0.47
N LYS A 183 59.54 21.07 -0.44
CA LYS A 183 59.40 20.98 -1.89
C LYS A 183 58.49 19.82 -2.34
N MET A 184 57.80 20.03 -3.46
CA MET A 184 57.23 18.97 -4.31
C MET A 184 58.28 17.90 -4.64
N GLU A 185 58.02 16.65 -4.27
CA GLU A 185 58.13 15.44 -5.09
C GLU A 185 57.81 14.21 -4.21
N GLY A 186 56.81 13.41 -4.60
CA GLY A 186 56.48 12.13 -3.97
C GLY A 186 54.97 11.88 -3.90
N ASP A 187 54.53 10.82 -4.58
CA ASP A 187 53.17 10.27 -4.68
C ASP A 187 52.06 10.91 -3.84
N VAL A 188 50.99 11.32 -4.53
CA VAL A 188 49.68 11.60 -3.93
C VAL A 188 49.18 10.31 -3.31
N GLN A 189 49.49 10.09 -2.04
CA GLN A 189 48.82 9.11 -1.22
C GLN A 189 47.37 9.57 -1.14
N GLU A 190 46.51 8.94 -1.95
CA GLU A 190 45.06 9.14 -1.93
C GLU A 190 44.62 9.12 -0.46
N GLY A 191 44.18 10.28 0.03
CA GLY A 191 43.65 10.38 1.38
C GLY A 191 42.57 9.31 1.52
N GLN A 192 42.73 8.40 2.48
CA GLN A 192 41.87 7.24 2.64
C GLN A 192 40.45 7.74 2.92
N LEU A 193 39.64 7.82 1.86
CA LEU A 193 38.24 8.24 1.92
C LEU A 193 37.46 7.10 2.56
N GLU A 194 36.95 7.34 3.76
CA GLU A 194 36.12 6.35 4.46
C GLU A 194 34.67 6.53 4.02
N LEU A 195 34.04 5.43 3.63
CA LEU A 195 32.63 5.42 3.29
C LEU A 195 31.79 5.56 4.56
N LYS A 196 30.98 6.62 4.65
CA LYS A 196 30.02 6.80 5.73
C LYS A 196 28.60 6.85 5.23
N PHE A 197 27.68 6.44 6.09
CA PHE A 197 26.25 6.46 5.84
C PHE A 197 25.62 7.72 6.41
N ARG A 198 24.76 8.37 5.62
CA ARG A 198 23.95 9.52 6.04
C ARG A 198 22.47 9.18 5.93
N GLU A 199 21.68 9.59 6.92
CA GLU A 199 20.23 9.34 6.91
C GLU A 199 19.54 10.18 5.84
N LEU A 200 18.74 9.52 5.00
CA LEU A 200 17.95 10.12 3.95
C LEU A 200 16.47 10.21 4.37
N PRO A 201 15.81 11.37 4.24
CA PRO A 201 14.36 11.44 4.40
C PRO A 201 13.68 10.65 3.28
N TYR A 202 12.67 9.87 3.66
CA TYR A 202 11.84 9.14 2.71
C TYR A 202 10.37 9.53 2.86
N SER A 203 9.62 9.35 1.78
CA SER A 203 8.16 9.46 1.78
C SER A 203 7.57 8.16 1.25
N VAL A 204 6.40 7.78 1.75
CA VAL A 204 5.71 6.59 1.23
C VAL A 204 4.89 7.05 0.04
N GLU A 205 5.23 6.54 -1.15
CA GLU A 205 4.44 6.77 -2.35
C GLU A 205 3.45 5.62 -2.50
N THR A 206 2.17 5.95 -2.56
CA THR A 206 1.11 4.98 -2.79
C THR A 206 0.34 5.42 -4.02
N GLY A 207 0.31 4.58 -5.06
CA GLY A 207 -0.68 4.74 -6.12
C GLY A 207 -2.10 4.61 -5.57
N GLU A 208 -3.11 5.10 -6.30
CA GLU A 208 -4.52 4.99 -5.86
C GLU A 208 -4.92 3.53 -5.60
N ALA A 209 -4.55 2.62 -6.52
CA ALA A 209 -4.82 1.20 -6.37
C ALA A 209 -4.10 0.59 -5.16
N GLU A 210 -2.85 0.98 -4.89
CA GLU A 210 -2.10 0.50 -3.73
C GLU A 210 -2.69 1.03 -2.43
N MET A 211 -3.10 2.31 -2.40
CA MET A 211 -3.75 2.92 -1.25
C MET A 211 -5.03 2.16 -0.88
N ILE A 212 -5.87 1.83 -1.88
CA ILE A 212 -7.09 1.05 -1.68
C ILE A 212 -6.76 -0.35 -1.20
N ALA A 213 -5.77 -1.02 -1.81
CA ALA A 213 -5.37 -2.37 -1.43
C ALA A 213 -4.81 -2.42 0.01
N VAL A 214 -3.99 -1.45 0.40
CA VAL A 214 -3.43 -1.37 1.75
C VAL A 214 -4.51 -1.04 2.77
N ASP A 215 -5.45 -0.12 2.48
CA ASP A 215 -6.60 0.15 3.36
C ASP A 215 -7.46 -1.10 3.55
N TYR A 216 -7.69 -1.87 2.47
CA TYR A 216 -8.40 -3.14 2.53
C TYR A 216 -7.68 -4.17 3.44
N VAL A 217 -6.37 -4.35 3.27
CA VAL A 217 -5.58 -5.27 4.10
C VAL A 217 -5.52 -4.79 5.56
N ALA A 218 -5.33 -3.50 5.80
CA ALA A 218 -5.20 -2.91 7.12
C ALA A 218 -6.49 -2.96 7.95
N ARG A 219 -7.66 -2.90 7.31
CA ARG A 219 -8.97 -3.10 7.97
C ARG A 219 -9.20 -4.54 8.41
N GLY A 220 -8.36 -5.46 7.95
CA GLY A 220 -8.49 -6.89 8.17
C GLY A 220 -9.35 -7.51 7.08
N ALA A 221 -8.76 -8.45 6.33
CA ALA A 221 -9.44 -9.35 5.41
C ALA A 221 -10.36 -10.36 6.15
N GLY A 222 -11.17 -9.87 7.10
CA GLY A 222 -11.89 -10.64 8.11
C GLY A 222 -13.18 -11.32 7.64
N ASN A 223 -13.50 -11.30 6.34
CA ASN A 223 -14.62 -12.08 5.80
C ASN A 223 -14.20 -13.39 5.10
N ALA A 224 -12.89 -13.63 4.90
CA ALA A 224 -12.43 -14.81 4.15
C ALA A 224 -12.39 -16.12 4.97
N THR A 225 -12.55 -16.07 6.30
CA THR A 225 -12.58 -17.28 7.16
C THR A 225 -14.00 -17.75 7.52
N ALA A 226 -15.05 -17.12 6.98
CA ALA A 226 -16.45 -17.47 7.26
C ALA A 226 -17.18 -18.18 6.11
N VAL A 227 -16.45 -18.71 5.11
CA VAL A 227 -17.03 -19.46 3.97
C VAL A 227 -16.57 -20.91 3.94
N GLU A 228 -16.58 -21.59 5.09
CA GLU A 228 -16.56 -23.06 5.14
C GLU A 228 -17.68 -23.58 6.05
N LYS A 229 -18.95 -23.40 5.62
CA LYS A 229 -20.08 -24.28 6.01
C LYS A 229 -21.37 -24.07 5.20
N ALA A 230 -21.25 -23.81 3.90
CA ALA A 230 -22.42 -23.72 3.01
C ALA A 230 -22.23 -24.52 1.72
N VAL A 231 -21.90 -25.81 1.84
CA VAL A 231 -22.17 -26.79 0.78
C VAL A 231 -22.62 -28.10 1.42
N LYS A 232 -23.93 -28.30 1.49
CA LYS A 232 -24.67 -29.55 1.26
C LYS A 232 -26.14 -29.31 1.60
N ASP A 233 -26.92 -28.90 0.60
CA ASP A 233 -28.23 -29.52 0.46
C ASP A 233 -28.59 -29.64 -1.02
N SER A 234 -28.42 -30.86 -1.52
CA SER A 234 -28.87 -31.29 -2.84
C SER A 234 -30.28 -31.82 -2.66
N GLY A 235 -31.26 -31.13 -3.24
CA GLY A 235 -32.67 -31.47 -3.13
C GLY A 235 -32.96 -32.92 -3.52
N LYS A 236 -33.72 -33.61 -2.65
CA LYS A 236 -34.56 -34.76 -3.01
C LYS A 236 -35.85 -34.72 -2.19
N ASN A 237 -36.96 -34.74 -2.94
CA ASN A 237 -38.32 -34.96 -2.49
C ASN A 237 -38.45 -36.19 -1.57
N GLN A 238 -39.21 -36.07 -0.50
CA GLN A 238 -40.26 -37.04 -0.18
C GLN A 238 -41.24 -36.53 0.89
N ALA A 239 -42.50 -36.86 0.67
CA ALA A 239 -43.64 -36.57 1.50
C ALA A 239 -43.60 -37.28 2.86
N SER A 240 -44.33 -36.71 3.84
CA SER A 240 -45.33 -37.38 4.69
C SER A 240 -45.28 -37.01 6.18
N GLN A 241 -46.47 -36.70 6.69
CA GLN A 241 -46.99 -36.95 8.05
C GLN A 241 -46.48 -36.12 9.26
N THR A 242 -47.38 -35.27 9.76
CA THR A 242 -47.62 -34.99 11.20
C THR A 242 -48.05 -36.27 11.94
N PRO A 243 -47.75 -36.47 13.25
CA PRO A 243 -48.40 -35.72 14.33
C PRO A 243 -47.59 -35.41 15.62
N VAL A 244 -47.99 -34.29 16.25
CA VAL A 244 -48.18 -33.95 17.69
C VAL A 244 -47.22 -34.53 18.75
N GLY A 245 -46.61 -33.62 19.53
CA GLY A 245 -46.02 -33.88 20.86
C GLY A 245 -45.48 -32.60 21.54
N THR A 246 -45.96 -32.33 22.75
CA THR A 246 -45.95 -31.09 23.55
C THR A 246 -44.62 -30.76 24.28
N ILE A 247 -44.50 -29.50 24.75
CA ILE A 247 -43.88 -28.98 26.03
C ILE A 247 -42.71 -27.97 25.92
N ASP A 248 -43.05 -26.70 26.18
CA ASP A 248 -42.45 -25.60 26.99
C ASP A 248 -40.99 -25.07 26.93
N ALA A 249 -40.93 -23.75 26.61
CA ALA A 249 -40.18 -22.61 27.20
C ALA A 249 -38.65 -22.40 26.96
N PRO A 250 -38.11 -21.17 27.14
CA PRO A 250 -38.58 -19.84 26.72
C PRO A 250 -37.59 -19.14 25.76
N ASN A 251 -38.10 -18.11 25.07
CA ASN A 251 -37.41 -17.32 24.05
C ASN A 251 -36.36 -16.38 24.67
N ALA A 252 -35.06 -16.67 24.46
CA ALA A 252 -33.96 -15.73 24.70
C ALA A 252 -33.62 -15.04 23.37
N GLY A 253 -33.65 -13.70 23.38
CA GLY A 253 -33.58 -12.85 22.21
C GLY A 253 -32.38 -13.15 21.30
N LYS A 254 -32.68 -13.52 20.06
CA LYS A 254 -31.76 -13.32 18.94
C LYS A 254 -31.84 -11.86 18.53
N ALA A 255 -30.79 -11.12 18.89
CA ALA A 255 -30.44 -9.90 18.19
C ALA A 255 -30.36 -10.24 16.69
N VAL A 256 -31.17 -9.56 15.90
CA VAL A 256 -31.11 -9.59 14.44
C VAL A 256 -29.78 -8.92 14.08
N GLU A 257 -28.85 -9.70 13.54
CA GLU A 257 -27.68 -9.14 12.87
C GLU A 257 -28.14 -8.53 11.55
N ASP A 258 -28.41 -7.22 11.56
CA ASP A 258 -28.69 -6.37 10.39
C ASP A 258 -27.44 -6.10 9.51
N SER A 259 -26.43 -6.96 9.54
CA SER A 259 -25.09 -6.66 8.98
C SER A 259 -24.91 -6.98 7.50
N SER A 260 -25.96 -7.35 6.75
CA SER A 260 -25.82 -7.80 5.34
C SER A 260 -26.78 -7.18 4.33
N ILE A 261 -27.28 -5.96 4.58
CA ILE A 261 -28.15 -5.23 3.63
C ILE A 261 -27.49 -3.94 3.09
N LEU A 262 -26.16 -3.84 3.13
CA LEU A 262 -25.46 -2.73 2.48
C LEU A 262 -25.13 -3.11 1.03
N SER A 263 -25.53 -2.25 0.09
CA SER A 263 -25.15 -2.41 -1.32
C SER A 263 -23.62 -2.42 -1.45
N SER A 264 -23.08 -3.02 -2.51
CA SER A 264 -21.64 -2.91 -2.82
C SER A 264 -21.21 -1.44 -2.86
N GLU A 265 -22.07 -0.57 -3.40
CA GLU A 265 -21.86 0.87 -3.48
C GLU A 265 -21.80 1.52 -2.09
N ASP A 266 -22.67 1.11 -1.15
CA ASP A 266 -22.67 1.64 0.22
C ASP A 266 -21.39 1.24 0.97
N ASN A 267 -20.90 0.01 0.74
CA ASN A 267 -19.65 -0.46 1.32
C ASN A 267 -18.46 0.34 0.79
N GLU A 268 -18.40 0.61 -0.52
CA GLU A 268 -17.38 1.49 -1.12
C GLU A 268 -17.45 2.91 -0.52
N LEU A 269 -18.65 3.45 -0.35
CA LEU A 269 -18.84 4.78 0.23
C LEU A 269 -18.37 4.83 1.69
N ILE A 270 -18.72 3.81 2.49
CA ILE A 270 -18.24 3.66 3.89
C ILE A 270 -16.71 3.53 3.93
N THR A 271 -16.10 2.76 3.03
CA THR A 271 -14.64 2.62 2.99
C THR A 271 -13.98 3.98 2.72
N SER A 272 -14.44 4.71 1.70
CA SER A 272 -13.92 6.03 1.35
C SER A 272 -14.09 7.05 2.48
N LEU A 273 -15.26 7.08 3.14
CA LEU A 273 -15.53 7.98 4.26
C LEU A 273 -14.70 7.65 5.48
N THR A 274 -14.51 6.37 5.77
CA THR A 274 -13.68 5.93 6.90
C THR A 274 -12.21 6.27 6.66
N ALA A 275 -11.71 6.10 5.43
CA ALA A 275 -10.34 6.49 5.07
C ALA A 275 -10.13 8.01 5.24
N ARG A 276 -11.07 8.82 4.75
CA ARG A 276 -11.07 10.29 4.96
C ARG A 276 -11.14 10.66 6.44
N ALA A 277 -11.99 9.98 7.23
CA ALA A 277 -12.10 10.22 8.66
C ALA A 277 -10.81 9.89 9.41
N ASN A 278 -10.13 8.80 9.05
CA ASN A 278 -8.83 8.43 9.62
C ASN A 278 -7.74 9.44 9.26
N ALA A 279 -7.71 9.93 8.02
CA ALA A 279 -6.79 10.99 7.60
C ALA A 279 -7.00 12.28 8.41
N VAL A 280 -8.25 12.68 8.65
CA VAL A 280 -8.58 13.84 9.51
C VAL A 280 -8.15 13.61 10.96
N LYS A 281 -8.36 12.40 11.51
CA LYS A 281 -7.88 12.05 12.86
C LYS A 281 -6.36 12.12 12.97
N MET A 282 -5.61 11.61 11.98
CA MET A 282 -4.15 11.70 11.96
C MET A 282 -3.67 13.14 11.88
N LEU A 283 -4.28 13.97 11.03
CA LEU A 283 -3.97 15.40 10.95
C LEU A 283 -4.25 16.09 12.29
N HIS A 284 -5.39 15.79 12.92
CA HIS A 284 -5.76 16.35 14.21
C HIS A 284 -4.75 15.96 15.30
N ALA A 285 -4.36 14.69 15.39
CA ALA A 285 -3.34 14.22 16.32
C ALA A 285 -2.01 14.95 16.10
N ARG A 286 -1.62 15.19 14.85
CA ARG A 286 -0.39 15.93 14.54
C ARG A 286 -0.47 17.41 14.96
N ILE A 287 -1.61 18.06 14.75
CA ILE A 287 -1.85 19.43 15.21
C ILE A 287 -1.83 19.50 16.75
N GLN A 288 -2.39 18.51 17.43
CA GLN A 288 -2.32 18.41 18.88
C GLN A 288 -0.88 18.27 19.37
N LEU A 289 -0.04 17.47 18.70
CA LEU A 289 1.39 17.35 19.02
C LEU A 289 2.15 18.67 18.83
N LEU A 290 1.84 19.43 17.77
CA LEU A 290 2.42 20.76 17.59
C LEU A 290 1.96 21.73 18.68
N ARG A 291 0.70 21.65 19.09
CA ARG A 291 0.16 22.47 20.17
C ARG A 291 0.78 22.11 21.53
N SER A 292 0.93 20.83 21.85
CA SER A 292 1.55 20.40 23.10
C SER A 292 3.03 20.78 23.12
N TYR A 293 3.73 20.67 21.99
CA TYR A 293 5.09 21.19 21.85
C TYR A 293 5.12 22.67 22.20
N LEU A 294 4.31 23.51 21.54
CA LEU A 294 4.26 24.96 21.77
C LEU A 294 3.89 25.36 23.22
N GLN A 295 3.02 24.60 23.87
CA GLN A 295 2.64 24.82 25.27
C GLN A 295 3.75 24.47 26.26
N ASN A 296 4.62 23.53 25.90
CA ASN A 296 5.75 23.09 26.73
C ASN A 296 7.01 23.95 26.51
N LEU A 297 6.99 24.93 25.60
CA LEU A 297 8.09 25.87 25.45
C LEU A 297 8.26 26.75 26.71
N PRO A 298 9.51 27.11 27.04
CA PRO A 298 9.76 28.06 28.13
C PRO A 298 9.13 29.42 27.80
N PRO A 299 8.68 30.18 28.83
CA PRO A 299 8.10 31.50 28.64
C PRO A 299 9.07 32.40 27.87
N SER A 300 8.53 33.13 26.90
CA SER A 300 9.30 33.96 25.97
C SER A 300 10.21 34.97 26.69
N TYR A 301 11.45 35.06 26.22
CA TYR A 301 12.44 36.06 26.66
C TYR A 301 11.99 37.53 26.48
N LEU A 302 10.94 37.76 25.69
CA LEU A 302 10.36 39.09 25.45
C LEU A 302 9.28 39.48 26.46
N THR A 303 8.68 38.50 27.17
CA THR A 303 7.64 38.74 28.17
C THR A 303 8.20 38.95 29.57
N THR A 304 9.48 38.61 29.80
CA THR A 304 10.18 38.86 31.06
C THR A 304 11.40 39.72 30.79
N SER A 305 11.39 40.94 31.30
CA SER A 305 12.53 41.86 31.30
C SER A 305 13.64 41.33 32.21
N SER A 306 14.36 40.28 31.79
CA SER A 306 15.64 39.88 32.39
C SER A 306 16.49 39.15 31.35
N PRO A 307 17.64 39.73 30.96
CA PRO A 307 18.56 39.10 30.04
C PRO A 307 19.43 38.13 30.84
N SER A 308 19.19 36.83 30.75
CA SER A 308 20.05 35.84 31.39
C SER A 308 20.54 34.81 30.39
N GLY A 309 21.43 35.25 29.52
CA GLY A 309 22.34 34.34 28.83
C GLY A 309 23.12 33.52 29.88
N SER A 310 22.61 32.35 30.21
CA SER A 310 23.35 31.29 30.88
C SER A 310 22.57 29.98 30.76
N SER A 311 23.10 29.10 29.94
CA SER A 311 22.94 27.66 30.06
C SER A 311 23.38 27.20 31.46
N THR A 312 22.49 27.30 32.45
CA THR A 312 22.67 26.64 33.75
C THR A 312 21.30 26.31 34.34
N THR A 313 20.94 25.03 34.20
CA THR A 313 20.28 24.20 35.22
C THR A 313 19.62 24.95 36.38
N ALA A 314 18.33 25.26 36.24
CA ALA A 314 17.44 25.52 37.37
C ALA A 314 16.35 24.46 37.37
N ALA A 315 16.50 23.49 38.29
CA ALA A 315 15.57 22.40 38.52
C ALA A 315 14.19 22.93 38.90
N GLY A 316 13.14 22.47 38.19
CA GLY A 316 11.76 22.60 38.67
C GLY A 316 10.65 22.77 37.64
N SER A 317 10.95 23.02 36.36
CA SER A 317 9.90 23.10 35.32
C SER A 317 10.35 22.39 34.05
N GLN A 318 9.61 21.36 33.65
CA GLN A 318 9.87 20.51 32.48
C GLN A 318 9.62 21.30 31.19
N HIS A 319 10.53 22.20 30.82
CA HIS A 319 10.47 22.91 29.54
C HIS A 319 11.41 22.26 28.54
N THR A 320 10.90 21.95 27.35
CA THR A 320 11.67 21.36 26.24
C THR A 320 12.69 22.37 25.70
N GLU A 321 13.87 21.88 25.28
CA GLU A 321 14.91 22.71 24.65
C GLU A 321 14.38 23.44 23.41
N ILE A 322 14.76 24.72 23.24
CA ILE A 322 14.24 25.59 22.18
C ILE A 322 14.90 25.22 20.85
N ASN A 323 14.12 24.72 19.90
CA ASN A 323 14.57 24.48 18.53
C ASN A 323 14.06 25.60 17.60
N HIS A 324 14.91 26.59 17.35
CA HIS A 324 14.59 27.74 16.48
C HIS A 324 14.27 27.36 15.03
N PRO A 325 14.95 26.41 14.38
CA PRO A 325 14.54 25.87 13.07
C PRO A 325 13.08 25.38 13.03
N LEU A 326 12.65 24.63 14.03
CA LEU A 326 11.27 24.12 14.09
C LEU A 326 10.26 25.25 14.25
N LEU A 327 10.49 26.21 15.16
CA LEU A 327 9.61 27.37 15.31
C LEU A 327 9.49 28.18 14.02
N ARG A 328 10.59 28.36 13.29
CA ARG A 328 10.58 29.03 11.99
C ARG A 328 9.75 28.26 10.97
N SER A 329 9.87 26.93 10.93
CA SER A 329 9.04 26.10 10.03
C SER A 329 7.56 26.16 10.38
N ILE A 330 7.19 26.20 11.68
CA ILE A 330 5.81 26.35 12.14
C ILE A 330 5.26 27.71 11.71
N GLN A 331 6.04 28.79 11.90
CA GLN A 331 5.64 30.13 11.45
C GLN A 331 5.47 30.17 9.92
N ALA A 332 6.38 29.54 9.17
CA ALA A 332 6.28 29.44 7.72
C ALA A 332 5.02 28.67 7.30
N LEU A 333 4.66 27.59 8.01
CA LEU A 333 3.45 26.80 7.75
C LEU A 333 2.18 27.64 8.02
N LEU A 334 2.12 28.36 9.13
CA LEU A 334 1.00 29.25 9.45
C LEU A 334 0.82 30.36 8.41
N ASN A 335 1.93 30.95 7.95
CA ASN A 335 1.91 31.97 6.90
C ASN A 335 1.53 31.40 5.52
N ARG A 336 1.78 30.10 5.27
CA ARG A 336 1.42 29.42 4.01
C ARG A 336 -0.01 28.90 4.00
N LEU A 337 -0.62 28.64 5.15
CA LEU A 337 -2.01 28.19 5.25
C LEU A 337 -3.00 29.09 4.47
N PRO A 338 -2.94 30.43 4.58
CA PRO A 338 -3.82 31.30 3.79
C PRO A 338 -3.44 31.39 2.31
N LEU A 339 -2.22 30.97 1.91
CA LEU A 339 -1.78 30.93 0.51
C LEU A 339 -2.26 29.68 -0.24
N LEU A 340 -2.76 28.66 0.49
CA LEU A 340 -3.52 27.56 -0.12
C LEU A 340 -4.93 27.98 -0.53
N ALA A 341 -5.44 29.11 -0.02
CA ALA A 341 -6.64 29.70 -0.59
C ALA A 341 -6.28 30.28 -1.97
N PRO A 342 -6.94 29.86 -3.06
CA PRO A 342 -6.62 30.33 -4.40
C PRO A 342 -6.74 31.86 -4.48
N ALA A 343 -5.86 32.48 -5.28
CA ALA A 343 -5.78 33.95 -5.42
C ALA A 343 -7.12 34.59 -5.85
N SER A 344 -7.98 33.82 -6.50
CA SER A 344 -9.37 34.17 -6.84
C SER A 344 -10.31 33.10 -6.29
N LEU A 345 -10.81 33.32 -5.07
CA LEU A 345 -11.79 32.45 -4.43
C LEU A 345 -13.04 32.25 -5.31
N GLU A 346 -13.46 33.32 -6.02
CA GLU A 346 -14.62 33.31 -6.91
C GLU A 346 -14.46 32.35 -8.09
N SER A 347 -13.34 32.38 -8.82
CA SER A 347 -13.11 31.47 -9.96
C SER A 347 -12.99 30.01 -9.51
N PHE A 348 -12.47 29.77 -8.31
CA PHE A 348 -12.41 28.43 -7.73
C PHE A 348 -13.79 27.92 -7.32
N GLU A 349 -14.63 28.77 -6.73
CA GLU A 349 -16.01 28.45 -6.40
C GLU A 349 -16.84 28.16 -7.66
N GLU A 350 -16.68 28.94 -8.72
CA GLU A 350 -17.31 28.69 -10.02
C GLU A 350 -16.89 27.32 -10.60
N GLN A 351 -15.59 27.02 -10.61
CA GLN A 351 -15.09 25.71 -11.07
C GLN A 351 -15.62 24.56 -10.22
N ASN A 352 -15.69 24.73 -8.90
CA ASN A 352 -16.23 23.73 -7.98
C ASN A 352 -17.73 23.51 -8.20
N LEU A 353 -18.50 24.59 -8.44
CA LEU A 353 -19.91 24.50 -8.78
C LEU A 353 -20.12 23.82 -10.14
N ALA A 354 -19.30 24.14 -11.14
CA ALA A 354 -19.34 23.49 -12.44
C ALA A 354 -19.08 21.98 -12.30
N GLN A 355 -18.02 21.58 -11.58
CA GLN A 355 -17.72 20.16 -11.32
C GLN A 355 -18.85 19.44 -10.57
N LYS A 356 -19.47 20.09 -9.57
CA LYS A 356 -20.63 19.52 -8.86
C LYS A 356 -21.82 19.33 -9.79
N SER A 357 -22.09 20.32 -10.64
CA SER A 357 -23.16 20.25 -11.63
C SER A 357 -22.91 19.09 -12.59
N ASP A 358 -21.69 18.93 -13.10
CA ASP A 358 -21.33 17.86 -14.03
C ASP A 358 -21.51 16.48 -13.40
N VAL A 359 -21.00 16.27 -12.18
CA VAL A 359 -21.18 15.00 -11.45
C VAL A 359 -22.66 14.72 -11.17
N SER A 360 -23.45 15.75 -10.83
CA SER A 360 -24.89 15.63 -10.63
C SER A 360 -25.61 15.21 -11.91
N LEU A 361 -25.27 15.83 -13.06
CA LEU A 361 -25.84 15.47 -14.36
C LEU A 361 -25.48 14.04 -14.77
N VAL A 362 -24.24 13.61 -14.58
CA VAL A 362 -23.81 12.24 -14.85
C VAL A 362 -24.57 11.24 -13.96
N SER A 363 -24.73 11.55 -12.68
CA SER A 363 -25.51 10.73 -11.73
C SER A 363 -26.99 10.63 -12.14
N LEU A 364 -27.62 11.75 -12.54
CA LEU A 364 -28.99 11.76 -13.03
C LEU A 364 -29.15 10.95 -14.33
N LEU A 365 -28.19 11.04 -15.25
CA LEU A 365 -28.18 10.22 -16.47
C LEU A 365 -28.01 8.72 -16.15
N ALA A 366 -27.16 8.36 -15.20
CA ALA A 366 -27.01 6.99 -14.73
C ALA A 366 -28.33 6.47 -14.12
N SER A 367 -28.98 7.28 -13.27
CA SER A 367 -30.30 6.95 -12.71
C SER A 367 -31.36 6.78 -13.80
N LEU A 368 -31.40 7.66 -14.80
CA LEU A 368 -32.34 7.55 -15.92
C LEU A 368 -32.09 6.29 -16.77
N SER A 369 -30.82 5.95 -17.01
CA SER A 369 -30.43 4.70 -17.68
C SER A 369 -30.87 3.47 -16.89
N ASN A 370 -30.68 3.47 -15.57
CA ASN A 370 -31.15 2.41 -14.69
C ASN A 370 -32.69 2.30 -14.69
N ASN A 371 -33.41 3.42 -14.63
CA ASN A 371 -34.87 3.42 -14.75
C ASN A 371 -35.35 2.86 -16.11
N ILE A 372 -34.65 3.16 -17.21
CA ILE A 372 -34.95 2.59 -18.52
C ILE A 372 -34.68 1.08 -18.55
N LYS A 373 -33.59 0.63 -17.91
CA LYS A 373 -33.28 -0.80 -17.75
C LYS A 373 -34.38 -1.52 -16.99
N ASP A 374 -34.83 -0.95 -15.86
CA ASP A 374 -35.88 -1.53 -15.02
C ASP A 374 -37.23 -1.54 -15.74
N THR A 375 -37.56 -0.47 -16.47
CA THR A 375 -38.77 -0.41 -17.30
C THR A 375 -38.75 -1.46 -18.41
N ARG A 376 -37.60 -1.67 -19.05
CA ARG A 376 -37.44 -2.75 -20.05
C ARG A 376 -37.58 -4.13 -19.42
N GLU A 377 -37.03 -4.34 -18.24
CA GLU A 377 -37.16 -5.60 -17.52
C GLU A 377 -38.60 -5.88 -17.10
N LEU A 378 -39.31 -4.86 -16.59
CA LEU A 378 -40.72 -4.94 -16.27
C LEU A 378 -41.57 -5.22 -17.51
N GLY A 379 -41.26 -4.58 -18.64
CA GLY A 379 -41.92 -4.87 -19.93
C GLY A 379 -41.72 -6.32 -20.39
N ARG A 380 -40.52 -6.88 -20.24
CA ARG A 380 -40.24 -8.30 -20.52
C ARG A 380 -41.03 -9.23 -19.62
N LYS A 381 -41.01 -8.99 -18.29
CA LYS A 381 -41.75 -9.80 -17.31
C LYS A 381 -43.26 -9.71 -17.55
N PHE A 382 -43.78 -8.51 -17.81
CA PHE A 382 -45.18 -8.30 -18.15
C PHE A 382 -45.58 -9.03 -19.44
N GLY A 383 -44.73 -8.98 -20.48
CA GLY A 383 -44.96 -9.72 -21.72
C GLY A 383 -45.08 -11.23 -21.51
N ILE A 384 -44.20 -11.81 -20.68
CA ILE A 384 -44.25 -13.24 -20.32
C ILE A 384 -45.53 -13.57 -19.55
N VAL A 385 -45.90 -12.75 -18.56
CA VAL A 385 -47.11 -12.95 -17.75
C VAL A 385 -48.37 -12.83 -18.62
N GLU A 386 -48.44 -11.85 -19.51
CA GLU A 386 -49.60 -11.63 -20.35
C GLU A 386 -49.73 -12.73 -21.43
N GLN A 387 -48.62 -13.19 -22.01
CA GLN A 387 -48.63 -14.37 -22.88
C GLN A 387 -49.10 -15.62 -22.14
N THR A 388 -48.63 -15.84 -20.90
CA THR A 388 -49.05 -16.98 -20.07
C THR A 388 -50.54 -16.89 -19.73
N LYS A 389 -51.04 -15.71 -19.37
CA LYS A 389 -52.46 -15.45 -19.10
C LYS A 389 -53.35 -15.67 -20.32
N GLN A 390 -52.90 -15.23 -21.50
CA GLN A 390 -53.60 -15.48 -22.76
C GLN A 390 -53.59 -16.97 -23.13
N HIS A 391 -52.48 -17.67 -22.90
CA HIS A 391 -52.39 -19.12 -23.09
C HIS A 391 -53.33 -19.87 -22.13
N ASN A 392 -53.39 -19.47 -20.86
CA ASN A 392 -54.27 -20.09 -19.86
C ASN A 392 -55.75 -19.81 -20.13
N LYS A 393 -56.10 -18.61 -20.63
CA LYS A 393 -57.47 -18.30 -21.11
C LYS A 393 -57.87 -19.14 -22.33
N ARG A 394 -56.94 -19.42 -23.24
CA ARG A 394 -57.20 -20.31 -24.38
C ARG A 394 -57.36 -21.78 -23.96
N GLY A 395 -56.59 -22.24 -22.98
CA GLY A 395 -56.76 -23.57 -22.37
C GLY A 395 -58.11 -23.75 -21.67
N ALA A 396 -58.60 -22.73 -20.96
CA ALA A 396 -59.91 -22.78 -20.29
C ALA A 396 -61.10 -22.71 -21.27
N GLY A 397 -60.94 -22.07 -22.43
CA GLY A 397 -61.98 -21.99 -23.46
C GLY A 397 -62.22 -23.29 -24.23
N GLN A 398 -61.27 -24.24 -24.22
CA GLN A 398 -61.39 -25.52 -24.91
C GLN A 398 -62.18 -26.57 -24.11
N TRP A 399 -62.27 -26.43 -22.77
CA TRP A 399 -63.03 -27.34 -21.91
C TRP A 399 -64.53 -26.99 -21.78
N MET A 400 -64.98 -25.85 -22.32
CA MET A 400 -66.40 -25.44 -22.29
C MET A 400 -67.12 -25.60 -23.65
N VAL A 401 -66.54 -26.33 -24.61
CA VAL A 401 -67.18 -26.60 -25.92
C VAL A 401 -67.44 -28.09 -26.18
N SER A 402 -66.93 -29.04 -25.38
CA SER A 402 -67.16 -30.49 -25.62
C SER A 402 -68.32 -31.08 -24.80
N GLY A 403 -69.46 -30.40 -24.77
CA GLY A 403 -70.59 -30.79 -23.92
C GLY A 403 -71.96 -30.73 -24.57
N GLN A 404 -72.12 -30.99 -25.88
CA GLN A 404 -73.45 -31.21 -26.45
C GLN A 404 -73.40 -31.90 -27.83
N LEU A 405 -73.97 -33.12 -27.92
CA LEU A 405 -74.48 -33.86 -29.10
C LEU A 405 -73.45 -34.20 -30.21
N GLY A 406 -73.22 -35.43 -30.65
CA GLY A 406 -74.12 -36.57 -30.77
C GLY A 406 -74.44 -36.83 -32.26
N ASP A 407 -73.75 -37.82 -32.83
CA ASP A 407 -74.15 -38.67 -33.97
C ASP A 407 -74.12 -38.10 -35.41
N ASP A 408 -73.18 -38.57 -36.25
CA ASP A 408 -73.43 -39.57 -37.30
C ASP A 408 -72.18 -39.83 -38.20
N SER A 409 -71.79 -41.12 -38.24
CA SER A 409 -71.36 -41.93 -39.39
C SER A 409 -70.43 -41.39 -40.53
N PHE A 410 -69.30 -42.07 -40.77
CA PHE A 410 -68.95 -42.88 -41.98
C PHE A 410 -67.45 -42.85 -42.37
N GLY A 411 -66.86 -44.04 -42.62
CA GLY A 411 -65.66 -44.30 -43.47
C GLY A 411 -64.28 -44.26 -42.77
N ASP A 412 -63.61 -45.39 -42.49
CA ASP A 412 -62.78 -46.24 -43.42
C ASP A 412 -61.52 -45.48 -43.91
N ALA A 413 -60.27 -45.94 -43.88
CA ALA A 413 -59.54 -47.09 -43.35
C ALA A 413 -58.01 -46.79 -43.47
N HIS A 414 -57.19 -47.47 -42.64
CA HIS A 414 -55.83 -47.98 -42.90
C HIS A 414 -54.70 -47.04 -43.39
N GLU A 415 -53.68 -46.81 -42.53
CA GLU A 415 -52.31 -47.38 -42.58
C GLU A 415 -51.38 -46.64 -43.58
N ASP A 416 -50.12 -46.29 -43.30
CA ASP A 416 -49.13 -46.91 -42.44
C ASP A 416 -47.95 -45.95 -42.15
N GLU A 417 -47.34 -46.12 -40.99
CA GLU A 417 -46.04 -45.56 -40.61
C GLU A 417 -44.90 -46.19 -41.41
N ARG A 418 -43.87 -45.40 -41.81
CA ARG A 418 -42.46 -45.87 -41.77
C ARG A 418 -41.47 -44.74 -41.51
N SER A 419 -40.88 -44.85 -40.32
CA SER A 419 -39.55 -44.37 -39.92
C SER A 419 -38.45 -44.83 -40.88
N LEU A 420 -37.46 -43.97 -41.17
CA LEU A 420 -36.02 -44.26 -41.01
C LEU A 420 -35.10 -43.08 -41.37
N MET A 421 -34.02 -42.98 -40.58
CA MET A 421 -32.94 -42.02 -40.64
C MET A 421 -31.99 -42.15 -41.84
N ALA A 422 -31.37 -41.04 -42.25
CA ALA A 422 -29.97 -40.92 -42.73
C ALA A 422 -29.66 -39.41 -42.91
N SER A 423 -28.80 -38.78 -42.11
CA SER A 423 -27.32 -38.68 -42.26
C SER A 423 -26.85 -38.06 -43.59
N GLY A 424 -26.11 -36.93 -43.49
CA GLY A 424 -24.94 -36.72 -44.35
C GLY A 424 -24.91 -35.49 -45.28
N ALA A 425 -24.11 -34.51 -44.87
CA ALA A 425 -23.07 -33.82 -45.66
C ALA A 425 -23.42 -32.68 -46.66
N MET A 426 -22.78 -31.54 -46.37
CA MET A 426 -21.95 -30.69 -47.26
C MET A 426 -22.55 -30.04 -48.52
N ASN A 427 -22.56 -28.70 -48.50
CA ASN A 427 -21.90 -27.76 -49.44
C ASN A 427 -22.55 -26.38 -49.17
N GLY A 428 -21.88 -25.33 -48.70
CA GLY A 428 -20.63 -24.78 -49.20
C GLY A 428 -20.94 -23.92 -50.43
N LEU A 429 -21.25 -22.63 -50.25
CA LEU A 429 -21.05 -21.61 -51.28
C LEU A 429 -21.06 -20.19 -50.66
N GLU A 430 -19.85 -19.65 -50.55
CA GLU A 430 -19.54 -18.22 -50.60
C GLU A 430 -19.90 -17.62 -51.97
N ALA A 431 -19.89 -16.28 -52.02
CA ALA A 431 -19.99 -15.32 -53.15
C ALA A 431 -21.25 -14.47 -53.00
N THR A 432 -21.21 -13.16 -52.81
CA THR A 432 -20.22 -12.13 -53.17
C THR A 432 -20.34 -10.92 -52.24
#